data_AF-A0A0Q9XG13-F1
#
_entry.id   AF-A0A0Q9XG13-F1
#
_cell.length_a   1.000
_cell.length_b   1.000
_cell.length_c   1.000
_cell.angle_alpha   90.00
_cell.angle_beta   90.00
_cell.angle_gamma   90.00
#
_symmetry.space_group_name_H-M   'P 1'
#
loop_
_entity.id
_entity.type
_entity.pdbx_description
1 polymer ?
#
loop_
_entity_poly.entity_id
_entity_poly.type
_entity_poly.pdbx_seq_one_letter_code
_entity_poly.pdbx_strand_id
1 'polypeptide(L)'
;MGVFRIGFFNLFIYFCCAFLYSVPNVSGQNNMCFNCTDLMDCRASKHYLKYGHKEDTGKVVRKKPGDASDPLISKCLDDGYTIKETLKGTICSGSPDGFCHAIGEATTNFSISYSHCGNCYIECDCYNQESGNGTGREGPIILTMILAAFYTLIQ
;
A
#
# COMPACT_ATOMS: atom_id res chain seq x y z
N MET A 1 -46.92 17.65 -0.71
CA MET A 1 -46.27 16.65 0.18
C MET A 1 -45.30 15.70 -0.54
N GLY A 2 -44.81 16.00 -1.76
CA GLY A 2 -43.86 15.14 -2.49
C GLY A 2 -42.37 15.50 -2.29
N VAL A 3 -42.07 16.79 -2.11
CA VAL A 3 -40.68 17.30 -2.08
C VAL A 3 -39.94 16.93 -0.80
N PHE A 4 -40.62 16.91 0.35
CA PHE A 4 -40.05 16.51 1.64
C PHE A 4 -39.63 15.02 1.68
N ARG A 5 -40.33 14.14 0.95
CA ARG A 5 -40.02 12.71 0.89
C ARG A 5 -38.75 12.44 0.08
N ILE A 6 -38.52 13.19 -0.99
CA ILE A 6 -37.34 13.04 -1.86
C ILE A 6 -36.08 13.54 -1.14
N GLY A 7 -36.17 14.64 -0.39
CA GLY A 7 -35.05 15.15 0.40
C GLY A 7 -34.60 14.17 1.49
N PHE A 8 -35.55 13.56 2.21
CA PHE A 8 -35.25 12.59 3.26
C PHE A 8 -34.61 11.30 2.70
N PHE A 9 -35.08 10.83 1.54
CA PHE A 9 -34.52 9.65 0.87
C PHE A 9 -33.08 9.88 0.39
N ASN A 10 -32.79 11.06 -0.18
CA ASN A 10 -31.43 11.43 -0.58
C ASN A 10 -30.50 11.57 0.62
N LEU A 11 -30.97 12.15 1.72
CA LEU A 11 -30.19 12.27 2.96
C LEU A 11 -29.86 10.89 3.54
N PHE A 12 -30.82 9.97 3.52
CA PHE A 12 -30.65 8.60 4.00
C PHE A 12 -29.64 7.82 3.15
N ILE A 13 -29.71 7.92 1.82
CA ILE A 13 -28.72 7.30 0.91
C ILE A 13 -27.34 7.89 1.16
N TYR A 14 -27.23 9.22 1.29
CA TYR A 14 -25.96 9.89 1.57
C TYR A 14 -25.35 9.42 2.90
N PHE A 15 -26.18 9.28 3.94
CA PHE A 15 -25.75 8.80 5.25
C PHE A 15 -25.33 7.32 5.20
N CYS A 16 -26.07 6.45 4.49
CA CYS A 16 -25.69 5.06 4.28
C CYS A 16 -24.36 4.94 3.50
N CYS A 17 -24.16 5.74 2.45
CA CYS A 17 -22.89 5.78 1.73
C CYS A 17 -21.75 6.28 2.64
N ALA A 18 -21.95 7.37 3.38
CA ALA A 18 -20.95 7.89 4.32
C ALA A 18 -20.58 6.87 5.40
N PHE A 19 -21.55 6.11 5.91
CA PHE A 19 -21.29 5.02 6.86
C PHE A 19 -20.47 3.90 6.23
N LEU A 20 -20.75 3.49 4.99
CA LEU A 20 -19.95 2.48 4.28
C LEU A 20 -18.49 2.93 4.08
N TYR A 21 -18.23 4.24 3.90
CA TYR A 21 -16.87 4.78 3.83
C TYR A 21 -16.21 4.99 5.20
N SER A 22 -16.98 4.97 6.29
CA SER A 22 -16.49 5.19 7.66
C SER A 22 -16.09 3.89 8.37
N VAL A 23 -16.51 2.72 7.87
CA VAL A 23 -16.08 1.44 8.44
C VAL A 23 -14.63 1.19 8.00
N PRO A 24 -13.69 0.98 8.93
CA PRO A 24 -12.31 0.64 8.57
C PRO A 24 -12.32 -0.58 7.64
N ASN A 25 -11.50 -0.55 6.59
CA ASN A 25 -11.37 -1.64 5.62
C ASN A 25 -10.62 -2.81 6.27
N VAL A 26 -11.34 -3.56 7.11
CA VAL A 26 -10.83 -4.72 7.82
C VAL A 26 -11.18 -6.01 7.11
N SER A 27 -10.18 -6.87 6.96
CA SER A 27 -10.38 -8.27 6.66
C SER A 27 -11.25 -8.93 7.74
N GLY A 28 -11.97 -9.99 7.37
CA GLY A 28 -12.69 -10.85 8.33
C GLY A 28 -11.80 -11.44 9.44
N GLN A 29 -10.48 -11.31 9.33
CA GLN A 29 -9.48 -11.75 10.31
C GLN A 29 -8.80 -10.61 11.08
N ASN A 30 -9.42 -9.42 11.08
CA ASN A 30 -8.90 -8.22 11.72
C ASN A 30 -7.52 -7.79 11.19
N ASN A 31 -7.24 -8.09 9.92
CA ASN A 31 -6.04 -7.64 9.22
C ASN A 31 -6.40 -6.51 8.26
N MET A 32 -5.47 -5.59 8.03
CA MET A 32 -5.66 -4.48 7.11
C MET A 32 -4.46 -4.40 6.17
N CYS A 33 -4.74 -4.12 4.89
CA CYS A 33 -3.71 -3.58 4.02
C CYS A 33 -3.61 -2.08 4.22
N PHE A 34 -2.41 -1.61 4.57
CA PHE A 34 -2.14 -0.21 4.76
C PHE A 34 -1.85 0.48 3.43
N ASN A 35 -2.47 1.65 3.23
CA ASN A 35 -2.15 2.52 2.11
C ASN A 35 -0.94 3.38 2.49
N CYS A 36 0.27 2.89 2.16
CA CYS A 36 1.53 3.56 2.45
C CYS A 36 1.95 4.42 1.26
N THR A 37 1.93 5.75 1.42
CA THR A 37 2.41 6.69 0.40
C THR A 37 3.88 6.46 0.05
N ASP A 38 4.68 6.10 1.04
CA ASP A 38 6.13 5.95 0.91
C ASP A 38 6.52 4.65 0.15
N LEU A 39 5.55 3.76 -0.08
CA LEU A 39 5.77 2.52 -0.83
C LEU A 39 5.23 2.59 -2.27
N MET A 40 4.58 3.69 -2.68
CA MET A 40 3.90 3.77 -3.98
C MET A 40 4.82 3.52 -5.18
N ASP A 41 6.09 3.90 -5.08
CA ASP A 41 7.09 3.70 -6.14
C ASP A 41 8.09 2.58 -5.82
N CYS A 42 7.91 1.90 -4.68
CA CYS A 42 8.82 0.85 -4.24
C CYS A 42 8.43 -0.49 -4.84
N ARG A 43 9.31 -1.05 -5.68
CA ARG A 43 9.04 -2.30 -6.39
C ARG A 43 9.35 -3.50 -5.53
N ALA A 44 8.51 -4.52 -5.65
CA ALA A 44 8.76 -5.83 -5.05
C ALA A 44 8.41 -6.92 -6.06
N SER A 45 9.14 -8.03 -6.03
CA SER A 45 8.77 -9.21 -6.81
C SER A 45 7.38 -9.68 -6.41
N LYS A 46 6.58 -10.18 -7.34
CA LYS A 46 5.22 -10.70 -7.07
C LYS A 46 5.19 -11.79 -5.98
N HIS A 47 6.31 -12.50 -5.75
CA HIS A 47 6.43 -13.51 -4.69
C HIS A 47 7.24 -13.04 -3.49
N TYR A 48 7.54 -11.75 -3.41
CA TYR A 48 8.22 -11.16 -2.28
C TYR A 48 7.33 -11.26 -1.03
N LEU A 49 7.90 -11.80 0.03
CA LEU A 49 7.21 -11.93 1.30
C LEU A 49 8.23 -11.89 2.44
N LYS A 50 8.08 -10.90 3.32
CA LYS A 50 8.88 -10.74 4.52
C LYS A 50 7.98 -10.59 5.73
N TYR A 51 8.37 -11.24 6.82
CA TYR A 51 7.67 -11.21 8.10
C TYR A 51 8.46 -10.34 9.07
N GLY A 52 7.84 -9.28 9.59
CA GLY A 52 8.42 -8.45 10.63
C GLY A 52 8.45 -9.14 11.99
N HIS A 53 7.58 -10.13 12.22
CA HIS A 53 7.55 -10.93 13.45
C HIS A 53 7.55 -12.43 13.15
N LYS A 54 8.35 -13.19 13.91
CA LYS A 54 8.47 -14.65 13.75
C LYS A 54 7.14 -15.37 13.97
N GLU A 55 6.30 -14.85 14.84
CA GLU A 55 4.98 -15.39 15.18
C GLU A 55 3.98 -15.31 14.02
N ASP A 56 4.25 -14.48 13.01
CA ASP A 56 3.43 -14.38 11.82
C ASP A 56 3.89 -15.32 10.69
N THR A 57 5.03 -15.99 10.88
CA THR A 57 5.56 -16.95 9.90
C THR A 57 4.56 -18.08 9.70
N GLY A 58 4.12 -18.29 8.45
CA GLY A 58 3.18 -19.35 8.09
C GLY A 58 1.70 -18.95 8.19
N LYS A 59 1.38 -17.73 8.63
CA LYS A 59 0.00 -17.20 8.58
C LYS A 59 -0.43 -16.84 7.15
N VAL A 60 0.53 -16.55 6.28
CA VAL A 60 0.32 -16.41 4.83
C VAL A 60 0.38 -17.79 4.20
N VAL A 61 -0.75 -18.26 3.70
CA VAL A 61 -0.91 -19.60 3.16
C VAL A 61 -1.44 -19.54 1.73
N ARG A 62 -1.19 -20.58 0.94
CA ARG A 62 -1.80 -20.70 -0.38
C ARG A 62 -3.32 -20.83 -0.24
N LYS A 63 -4.06 -20.12 -1.09
CA LYS A 63 -5.51 -20.24 -1.20
C LYS A 63 -5.88 -21.67 -1.56
N LYS A 64 -6.83 -22.25 -0.83
CA LYS A 64 -7.45 -23.53 -1.17
C LYS A 64 -8.70 -23.30 -2.03
N PRO A 65 -9.12 -24.28 -2.86
CA PRO A 65 -10.39 -24.20 -3.56
C PRO A 65 -11.54 -24.01 -2.56
N GLY A 66 -12.27 -22.90 -2.67
CA GLY A 66 -13.36 -22.55 -1.76
C GLY A 66 -13.00 -21.56 -0.63
N ASP A 67 -11.73 -21.16 -0.49
CA ASP A 67 -11.38 -20.05 0.41
C ASP A 67 -11.99 -18.74 -0.15
N ALA A 68 -12.70 -17.99 0.71
CA ALA A 68 -13.26 -16.70 0.34
C ALA A 68 -12.12 -15.73 -0.02
N SER A 69 -12.21 -15.08 -1.18
CA SER A 69 -11.27 -14.01 -1.52
C SER A 69 -11.61 -12.76 -0.71
N ASP A 70 -10.67 -12.32 0.10
CA ASP A 70 -10.75 -11.04 0.79
C ASP A 70 -10.25 -9.91 -0.13
N PRO A 71 -11.14 -9.07 -0.68
CA PRO A 71 -10.78 -8.04 -1.65
C PRO A 71 -9.88 -6.93 -1.06
N LEU A 72 -9.79 -6.83 0.27
CA LEU A 72 -9.00 -5.81 0.95
C LEU A 72 -7.55 -6.26 1.11
N ILE A 73 -7.33 -7.55 1.39
CA ILE A 73 -5.99 -8.14 1.49
C ILE A 73 -5.44 -8.51 0.11
N SER A 74 -6.30 -8.92 -0.83
CA SER A 74 -5.86 -9.36 -2.16
C SER A 74 -5.17 -8.28 -3.00
N LYS A 75 -5.35 -7.00 -2.65
CA LYS A 75 -4.66 -5.89 -3.33
C LYS A 75 -3.17 -5.84 -2.99
N CYS A 76 -2.80 -6.36 -1.83
CA CYS A 76 -1.50 -6.15 -1.22
C CYS A 76 -0.71 -7.44 -1.07
N LEU A 77 -1.35 -8.56 -1.41
CA LEU A 77 -0.81 -9.91 -1.35
C LEU A 77 -0.96 -10.56 -2.73
N ASP A 78 -0.04 -11.46 -3.06
CA ASP A 78 -0.12 -12.26 -4.29
C ASP A 78 -1.45 -13.02 -4.43
N ASP A 79 -1.97 -13.10 -5.67
CA ASP A 79 -3.28 -13.69 -6.00
C ASP A 79 -3.48 -15.11 -5.48
N GLY A 80 -2.39 -15.89 -5.36
CA GLY A 80 -2.40 -17.27 -4.90
C GLY A 80 -2.37 -17.46 -3.38
N TYR A 81 -2.28 -16.37 -2.60
CA TYR A 81 -2.09 -16.42 -1.15
C TYR A 81 -3.21 -15.70 -0.39
N THR A 82 -3.45 -16.17 0.84
CA THR A 82 -4.38 -15.56 1.79
C THR A 82 -3.76 -15.58 3.18
N ILE A 83 -4.27 -14.74 4.06
CA ILE A 83 -3.95 -14.78 5.47
C ILE A 83 -5.07 -15.57 6.17
N LYS A 84 -4.71 -16.46 7.11
CA LYS A 84 -5.68 -17.27 7.87
C LYS A 84 -5.78 -16.94 9.36
N GLU A 85 -4.92 -16.07 9.87
CA GLU A 85 -4.97 -15.63 11.27
C GLU A 85 -4.69 -14.13 11.38
N THR A 86 -5.09 -13.53 12.50
CA THR A 86 -4.73 -12.14 12.81
C THR A 86 -3.20 -12.02 12.95
N LEU A 87 -2.63 -11.06 12.23
CA LEU A 87 -1.22 -10.73 12.29
C LEU A 87 -0.91 -10.02 13.61
N LYS A 88 0.25 -10.26 14.19
CA LYS A 88 0.71 -9.53 15.37
C LYS A 88 1.71 -8.42 15.03
N GLY A 89 2.42 -8.59 13.93
CA GLY A 89 3.40 -7.64 13.41
C GLY A 89 3.06 -7.20 11.99
N THR A 90 4.09 -6.77 11.28
CA THR A 90 3.99 -6.32 9.89
C THR A 90 4.36 -7.47 8.96
N ILE A 91 3.61 -7.65 7.88
CA ILE A 91 4.00 -8.45 6.73
C ILE A 91 4.21 -7.49 5.55
N CYS A 92 5.35 -7.64 4.89
CA CYS A 92 5.68 -6.91 3.69
C CYS A 92 5.59 -7.86 2.51
N SER A 93 4.70 -7.58 1.56
CA SER A 93 4.47 -8.46 0.41
C SER A 93 4.52 -7.69 -0.89
N GLY A 94 4.98 -8.36 -1.94
CA GLY A 94 4.78 -7.92 -3.30
C GLY A 94 3.42 -8.33 -3.80
N SER A 95 2.67 -7.40 -4.34
CA SER A 95 1.36 -7.67 -4.95
C SER A 95 1.45 -7.81 -6.47
N PRO A 96 0.35 -8.20 -7.13
CA PRO A 96 0.31 -8.36 -8.59
C PRO A 96 0.59 -7.07 -9.38
N ASP A 97 0.47 -5.90 -8.74
CA ASP A 97 0.83 -4.59 -9.31
C ASP A 97 2.35 -4.36 -9.41
N GLY A 98 3.17 -5.23 -8.80
CA GLY A 98 4.62 -5.14 -8.79
C GLY A 98 5.22 -4.21 -7.73
N PHE A 99 4.40 -3.74 -6.79
CA PHE A 99 4.83 -2.86 -5.70
C PHE A 99 4.88 -3.57 -4.35
N CYS A 100 5.62 -2.97 -3.41
CA CYS A 100 5.69 -3.40 -2.03
C CYS A 100 4.51 -2.86 -1.22
N HIS A 101 3.85 -3.72 -0.45
CA HIS A 101 2.75 -3.32 0.42
C HIS A 101 2.95 -3.81 1.85
N ALA A 102 2.39 -3.05 2.80
CA ALA A 102 2.38 -3.39 4.20
C ALA A 102 1.00 -3.95 4.62
N ILE A 103 1.02 -5.09 5.29
CA ILE A 103 -0.17 -5.74 5.85
C ILE A 103 0.09 -5.97 7.33
N GLY A 104 -0.91 -5.72 8.18
CA GLY A 104 -0.78 -5.94 9.62
C GLY A 104 -2.13 -6.04 10.31
N GLU A 105 -2.10 -6.03 11.64
CA GLU A 105 -3.33 -5.95 12.43
C GLU A 105 -4.06 -4.64 12.14
N ALA A 106 -5.37 -4.73 12.02
CA ALA A 106 -6.20 -3.57 11.78
C ALA A 106 -6.14 -2.57 12.92
N THR A 107 -5.85 -1.32 12.58
CA THR A 107 -5.74 -0.23 13.54
C THR A 107 -6.17 1.08 12.92
N THR A 108 -6.76 1.95 13.74
CA THR A 108 -7.04 3.35 13.40
C THR A 108 -5.94 4.28 13.88
N ASN A 109 -4.93 3.76 14.59
CA ASN A 109 -3.84 4.55 15.12
C ASN A 109 -2.80 4.84 14.04
N PHE A 110 -2.72 6.11 13.63
CA PHE A 110 -1.77 6.58 12.60
C PHE A 110 -0.32 6.22 12.89
N SER A 111 0.12 6.26 14.16
CA SER A 111 1.50 5.93 14.54
C SER A 111 1.83 4.47 14.27
N ILE A 112 0.86 3.57 14.53
CA ILE A 112 1.01 2.13 14.29
C ILE A 112 1.02 1.88 12.78
N SER A 113 0.10 2.49 12.03
CA SER A 113 0.09 2.41 10.55
C SER A 113 1.40 2.92 9.93
N TYR A 114 1.93 4.04 10.43
CA TYR A 114 3.20 4.60 9.98
C TYR A 114 4.37 3.66 10.29
N SER A 115 4.38 3.03 11.47
CA SER A 115 5.39 2.02 11.82
C SER A 115 5.34 0.81 10.89
N HIS A 116 4.14 0.31 10.54
CA HIS A 116 3.98 -0.78 9.57
C HIS A 116 4.55 -0.39 8.19
N CYS A 117 4.22 0.80 7.69
CA CYS A 117 4.74 1.30 6.41
C CYS A 117 6.27 1.46 6.43
N GLY A 118 6.83 2.06 7.49
CA GLY A 118 8.28 2.26 7.63
C GLY A 118 9.07 0.96 7.72
N ASN A 119 8.54 -0.06 8.41
CA ASN A 119 9.15 -1.39 8.44
C ASN A 119 9.24 -1.98 7.03
N CYS A 120 8.18 -1.86 6.23
CA CYS A 120 8.20 -2.36 4.86
C CYS A 120 9.05 -1.54 3.91
N TYR A 121 9.21 -0.23 4.16
CA TYR A 121 10.13 0.61 3.39
C TYR A 121 11.57 0.11 3.51
N ILE A 122 11.97 -0.28 4.72
CA ILE A 122 13.30 -0.85 4.99
C ILE A 122 13.40 -2.26 4.41
N GLU A 123 12.43 -3.14 4.68
CA GLU A 123 12.48 -4.54 4.24
C GLU A 123 12.47 -4.67 2.72
N CYS A 124 11.68 -3.86 2.01
CA CYS A 124 11.66 -3.82 0.55
C CYS A 124 12.83 -3.06 -0.06
N ASP A 125 13.76 -2.55 0.77
CA ASP A 125 14.94 -1.81 0.36
C ASP A 125 14.62 -0.62 -0.56
N CYS A 126 13.54 0.09 -0.25
CA CYS A 126 13.01 1.16 -1.11
C CYS A 126 14.02 2.30 -1.28
N TYR A 127 14.84 2.58 -0.27
CA TYR A 127 15.90 3.60 -0.32
C TYR A 127 16.90 3.36 -1.47
N ASN A 128 17.39 2.13 -1.62
CA ASN A 128 18.32 1.80 -2.69
C ASN A 128 17.63 1.76 -4.05
N GLN A 129 16.33 1.46 -4.08
CA GLN A 129 15.54 1.54 -5.31
C GLN A 129 15.30 2.97 -5.76
N GLU A 130 15.03 3.91 -4.86
CA GLU A 130 14.91 5.34 -5.18
C GLU A 130 16.24 5.89 -5.74
N SER A 131 17.35 5.47 -5.14
CA SER A 131 18.71 5.80 -5.62
C SER A 131 19.05 5.15 -6.97
N GLY A 132 18.58 3.92 -7.21
CA GLY A 132 18.82 3.14 -8.43
C GLY A 132 17.85 3.41 -9.58
N ASN A 133 16.63 3.86 -9.32
CA ASN A 133 15.65 4.34 -10.31
C ASN A 133 15.97 5.76 -10.82
N GLY A 134 17.21 6.22 -10.60
CA GLY A 134 17.81 7.43 -11.15
C GLY A 134 17.92 7.49 -12.68
N THR A 135 17.01 6.89 -13.44
CA THR A 135 16.67 7.40 -14.77
C THR A 135 15.81 8.67 -14.61
N GLY A 136 16.50 9.81 -14.48
CA GLY A 136 16.08 10.99 -15.24
C GLY A 136 15.46 12.18 -14.52
N ARG A 137 15.97 12.61 -13.35
CA ARG A 137 15.74 14.00 -12.88
C ARG A 137 16.98 14.81 -12.50
N GLU A 138 18.18 14.33 -12.82
CA GLU A 138 19.42 15.15 -12.74
C GLU A 138 20.01 15.50 -14.13
N GLY A 139 19.41 15.01 -15.22
CA GLY A 139 19.82 15.34 -16.59
C GLY A 139 19.64 16.82 -16.98
N PRO A 140 18.53 17.51 -16.64
CA PRO A 140 18.33 18.88 -17.14
C PRO A 140 19.19 19.92 -16.40
N ILE A 141 19.65 19.65 -15.18
CA ILE A 141 20.47 20.61 -14.40
C ILE A 141 21.92 20.57 -14.87
N ILE A 142 22.49 19.38 -15.09
CA ILE A 142 23.88 19.25 -15.56
C ILE A 142 23.98 19.71 -17.03
N LEU A 143 23.00 19.38 -17.87
CA LEU A 143 22.99 19.81 -19.27
C LEU A 143 22.84 21.35 -19.41
N THR A 144 22.02 21.99 -18.57
CA THR A 144 21.86 23.46 -18.59
C THR A 144 23.10 24.18 -18.06
N MET A 145 23.78 23.64 -17.03
CA MET A 145 25.07 24.20 -16.57
C MET A 145 26.17 24.10 -17.63
N ILE A 146 26.23 22.99 -18.37
CA ILE A 146 27.22 22.82 -19.45
C ILE A 146 26.93 23.78 -20.62
N LEU A 147 25.67 23.91 -21.07
CA LEU A 147 25.33 24.86 -22.13
C LEU A 147 25.60 26.32 -21.73
N ALA A 148 25.33 26.70 -20.47
CA ALA A 148 25.62 28.03 -19.97
C ALA A 148 27.13 28.32 -19.94
N ALA A 149 27.94 27.35 -19.48
CA ALA A 149 29.40 27.48 -19.49
C ALA A 149 29.97 27.63 -20.90
N PHE A 150 29.48 26.87 -21.87
CA PHE A 150 29.87 27.02 -23.28
C PHE A 150 29.48 28.38 -23.86
N TYR A 151 28.28 28.90 -23.53
CA TYR A 151 27.86 30.24 -23.97
C TYR A 151 28.71 31.37 -23.37
N THR A 152 29.18 31.22 -22.13
CA THR A 152 30.06 32.22 -21.49
C THR A 152 31.52 32.16 -21.92
N LEU A 153 31.98 31.05 -22.52
CA LEU A 153 33.37 30.86 -22.95
C LEU A 153 33.60 31.14 -24.44
N ILE A 154 32.54 31.29 -25.23
CA ILE A 154 32.60 31.57 -26.68
C ILE A 154 32.37 33.06 -26.98
N GLN A 155 32.12 33.89 -25.97
CA GLN A 155 32.06 35.35 -26.07
C GLN A 155 33.35 35.98 -25.54
#